data_AF-A0A9W7DW47-F1
#
_entry.id   AF-A0A9W7DW47-F1
#
_cell.length_a   1.000
_cell.length_b   1.000
_cell.length_c   1.000
_cell.angle_alpha   90.00
_cell.angle_beta   90.00
_cell.angle_gamma   90.00
#
_symmetry.space_group_name_H-M   'P 1'
#
loop_
_entity.id
_entity.type
_entity.pdbx_description
1 polymer ?
#
loop_
_entity_poly.entity_id
_entity_poly.type
_entity_poly.pdbx_seq_one_letter_code
_entity_poly.pdbx_strand_id
1 'polypeptide(L)'
;MTTPPSSPFPTTTATISQPFHPSAPLRRGKWTVEEEDYVARVIRDFSNGTLAVERGTTLRSFLSAKLHCDPMRITKKFTGDACIGKRVFQPIPEGRMPPQALQAIQSSLAALEEHWR
;
A
#
# COMPACT_ATOMS: atom_id res chain seq x y z
N MET A 1 -50.00 41.76 -17.47
CA MET A 1 -48.68 41.65 -18.11
C MET A 1 -47.68 41.99 -17.01
N THR A 2 -46.80 41.16 -16.45
CA THR A 2 -46.11 39.93 -16.88
C THR A 2 -45.35 39.39 -15.64
N THR A 3 -45.40 38.05 -15.40
CA THR A 3 -44.49 37.15 -14.62
C THR A 3 -44.04 37.44 -13.16
N PRO A 4 -44.14 36.45 -12.24
CA PRO A 4 -43.01 35.92 -11.43
C PRO A 4 -42.37 34.71 -12.17
N PRO A 5 -41.29 34.00 -11.73
CA PRO A 5 -40.56 34.01 -10.46
C PRO A 5 -39.01 34.03 -10.60
N SER A 6 -38.26 34.08 -9.49
CA SER A 6 -36.87 33.62 -9.45
C SER A 6 -36.54 33.00 -8.10
N SER A 7 -36.49 31.67 -8.08
CA SER A 7 -35.55 30.93 -7.24
C SER A 7 -34.18 30.94 -7.92
N PRO A 8 -33.10 30.85 -7.15
CA PRO A 8 -32.26 29.69 -7.34
C PRO A 8 -31.83 29.00 -6.03
N PHE A 9 -31.98 27.68 -6.09
CA PHE A 9 -31.36 26.57 -5.37
C PHE A 9 -30.32 26.85 -4.26
N PRO A 10 -30.38 26.10 -3.14
CA PRO A 10 -29.25 26.01 -2.22
C PRO A 10 -28.08 25.29 -2.89
N THR A 11 -26.90 25.92 -2.84
CA THR A 11 -25.64 25.34 -3.29
C THR A 11 -25.31 24.10 -2.46
N THR A 12 -25.38 22.93 -3.08
CA THR A 12 -24.80 21.69 -2.53
C THR A 12 -23.28 21.84 -2.56
N THR A 13 -22.71 22.41 -1.50
CA THR A 13 -21.28 22.26 -1.22
C THR A 13 -21.05 20.80 -0.87
N ALA A 14 -20.44 20.05 -1.79
CA ALA A 14 -20.00 18.69 -1.58
C ALA A 14 -19.04 18.65 -0.38
N THR A 15 -19.56 18.22 0.76
CA THR A 15 -18.79 17.85 1.94
C THR A 15 -17.87 16.69 1.58
N ILE A 16 -16.58 17.00 1.49
CA ILE A 16 -15.48 16.04 1.44
C ILE A 16 -15.54 15.23 2.73
N SER A 17 -16.18 14.07 2.65
CA SER A 17 -16.20 13.07 3.71
C SER A 17 -15.17 12.00 3.39
N GLN A 18 -13.92 12.16 3.82
CA GLN A 18 -13.15 11.00 4.27
C GLN A 18 -12.39 11.34 5.57
N PRO A 19 -12.68 10.60 6.66
CA PRO A 19 -12.16 10.90 7.99
C PRO A 19 -10.67 10.61 8.09
N PHE A 20 -9.96 11.57 8.69
CA PHE A 20 -8.62 11.44 9.21
C PHE A 20 -8.51 10.25 10.17
N HIS A 21 -7.43 9.48 10.04
CA HIS A 21 -7.00 8.49 11.02
C HIS A 21 -5.85 9.12 11.84
N PRO A 22 -6.04 9.52 13.12
CA PRO A 22 -4.95 10.01 13.94
C PRO A 22 -4.48 8.90 14.90
N SER A 23 -3.30 8.30 14.67
CA SER A 23 -2.53 7.63 15.75
C SER A 23 -1.16 7.09 15.28
N ALA A 24 -0.24 7.98 14.91
CA ALA A 24 1.22 7.87 15.07
C ALA A 24 1.86 9.08 14.36
N PRO A 25 3.02 9.60 14.80
CA PRO A 25 3.82 10.48 13.95
C PRO A 25 4.28 9.67 12.73
N LEU A 26 3.45 9.62 11.70
CA LEU A 26 3.77 8.95 10.44
C LEU A 26 5.08 9.55 9.92
N ARG A 27 6.00 8.69 9.48
CA ARG A 27 7.31 9.11 8.97
C ARG A 27 7.10 10.12 7.83
N ARG A 28 7.31 11.40 8.15
CA ARG A 28 7.30 12.51 7.20
C ARG A 28 8.72 12.68 6.68
N GLY A 29 9.00 12.15 5.50
CA GLY A 29 10.33 12.20 4.92
C GLY A 29 10.39 11.65 3.50
N LYS A 30 11.54 11.88 2.86
CA LYS A 30 11.92 11.23 1.60
C LYS A 30 12.06 9.73 1.87
N TRP A 31 11.64 8.90 0.92
CA TRP A 31 11.96 7.48 0.98
C TRP A 31 13.49 7.35 0.93
N THR A 32 14.06 6.60 1.86
CA THR A 32 15.47 6.24 1.78
C THR A 32 15.65 5.12 0.75
N VAL A 33 16.88 4.93 0.28
CA VAL A 33 17.17 3.90 -0.73
C VAL A 33 16.88 2.51 -0.16
N GLU A 34 17.10 2.33 1.14
CA GLU A 34 16.81 1.12 1.90
C GLU A 34 15.30 0.85 1.98
N GLU A 35 14.47 1.88 2.22
CA GLU A 35 13.01 1.75 2.16
C GLU A 35 12.55 1.39 0.73
N GLU A 36 13.11 2.04 -0.29
CA GLU A 36 12.75 1.76 -1.70
C GLU A 36 13.13 0.33 -2.09
N ASP A 37 14.32 -0.13 -1.70
CA ASP A 37 14.78 -1.50 -1.98
C ASP A 37 13.92 -2.53 -1.25
N TYR A 38 13.60 -2.30 0.02
CA TYR A 38 12.68 -3.17 0.76
C TYR A 38 11.34 -3.28 0.06
N VAL A 39 10.75 -2.16 -0.33
CA VAL A 39 9.42 -2.21 -0.97
C VAL A 39 9.49 -2.81 -2.37
N ALA A 40 10.52 -2.53 -3.15
CA ALA A 40 10.74 -3.19 -4.43
C ALA A 40 10.86 -4.71 -4.25
N ARG A 41 11.56 -5.16 -3.20
CA ARG A 41 11.68 -6.57 -2.84
C ARG A 41 10.34 -7.18 -2.45
N VAL A 42 9.59 -6.51 -1.56
CA VAL A 42 8.25 -6.94 -1.13
C VAL A 42 7.32 -7.02 -2.34
N ILE A 43 7.34 -6.05 -3.26
CA ILE A 43 6.55 -6.04 -4.50
C ILE A 43 6.83 -7.29 -5.35
N ARG A 44 8.10 -7.66 -5.49
CA ARG A 44 8.53 -8.84 -6.24
C ARG A 44 8.08 -10.12 -5.54
N ASP A 45 8.35 -10.25 -4.25
CA ASP A 45 8.02 -11.44 -3.47
C ASP A 45 6.50 -11.64 -3.35
N PHE A 46 5.75 -10.54 -3.26
CA PHE A 46 4.29 -10.51 -3.31
C PHE A 46 3.76 -10.94 -4.68
N SER A 47 4.39 -10.47 -5.77
CA SER A 47 4.07 -10.91 -7.14
C SER A 47 4.31 -12.40 -7.34
N ASN A 48 5.35 -12.91 -6.69
CA ASN A 48 5.74 -14.30 -6.77
C ASN A 48 4.97 -15.18 -5.81
N GLY A 49 4.16 -14.60 -4.90
CA GLY A 49 3.37 -15.34 -3.90
C GLY A 49 4.21 -16.02 -2.82
N THR A 50 5.44 -15.56 -2.59
CA THR A 50 6.43 -16.16 -1.68
C THR A 50 6.49 -15.51 -0.31
N LEU A 51 5.78 -14.41 -0.14
CA LEU A 51 5.71 -13.63 1.09
C LEU A 51 4.89 -14.38 2.16
N ALA A 52 5.36 -14.46 3.40
CA ALA A 52 4.64 -15.11 4.49
C ALA A 52 3.56 -14.18 5.08
N VAL A 53 2.57 -13.77 4.27
CA VAL A 53 1.48 -12.89 4.71
C VAL A 53 0.14 -13.60 4.55
N GLU A 54 -0.83 -13.21 5.36
CA GLU A 54 -2.20 -13.70 5.28
C GLU A 54 -2.77 -13.48 3.87
N ARG A 55 -3.43 -14.52 3.34
CA ARG A 55 -4.09 -14.45 2.02
C ARG A 55 -5.13 -13.32 2.03
N GLY A 56 -5.11 -12.48 1.01
CA GLY A 56 -6.01 -11.32 0.94
C GLY A 56 -5.47 -10.05 1.60
N THR A 57 -4.26 -10.08 2.18
CA THR A 57 -3.59 -8.83 2.56
C THR A 57 -3.22 -8.04 1.31
N THR A 58 -3.62 -6.76 1.25
CA THR A 58 -3.18 -5.89 0.16
C THR A 58 -1.74 -5.44 0.41
N LEU A 59 -0.96 -5.32 -0.66
CA LEU A 59 0.42 -4.85 -0.57
C LEU A 59 0.48 -3.44 0.07
N ARG A 60 -0.53 -2.62 -0.21
CA ARG A 60 -0.71 -1.30 0.40
C ARG A 60 -0.81 -1.37 1.92
N SER A 61 -1.71 -2.19 2.45
CA SER A 61 -1.92 -2.34 3.90
C SER A 61 -0.68 -2.92 4.58
N PHE A 62 -0.02 -3.89 3.93
CA PHE A 62 1.20 -4.51 4.44
C PHE A 62 2.34 -3.49 4.60
N LEU A 63 2.58 -2.69 3.55
CA LEU A 63 3.63 -1.66 3.57
C LEU A 63 3.30 -0.51 4.51
N SER A 64 2.04 -0.05 4.57
CA SER A 64 1.66 0.99 5.53
C SER A 64 1.87 0.55 6.97
N ALA A 65 1.61 -0.72 7.28
CA ALA A 65 1.84 -1.28 8.61
C ALA A 65 3.34 -1.42 8.92
N LYS A 66 4.15 -1.90 7.96
CA LYS A 66 5.60 -2.05 8.14
C LYS A 66 6.32 -0.70 8.26
N LEU A 67 6.09 0.21 7.32
CA LEU A 67 6.76 1.52 7.29
C LEU A 67 6.09 2.58 8.18
N HIS A 68 5.01 2.23 8.90
CA HIS A 68 4.21 3.17 9.70
C HIS A 68 3.86 4.46 8.93
N CYS A 69 3.43 4.30 7.68
CA CYS A 69 3.16 5.42 6.76
C CYS A 69 1.76 5.34 6.15
N ASP A 70 1.25 6.47 5.66
CA ASP A 70 -0.11 6.54 5.13
C ASP A 70 -0.27 5.65 3.89
N PRO A 71 -1.36 4.89 3.76
CA PRO A 71 -1.69 4.13 2.56
C PRO A 71 -1.67 5.01 1.30
N MET A 72 -2.02 6.30 1.42
CA MET A 72 -1.91 7.27 0.34
C MET A 72 -0.48 7.47 -0.16
N ARG A 73 0.53 7.45 0.72
CA ARG A 73 1.95 7.58 0.36
C ARG A 73 2.36 6.42 -0.54
N ILE A 74 1.94 5.20 -0.20
CA ILE A 74 2.19 3.99 -0.98
C ILE A 74 1.57 4.12 -2.38
N THR A 75 0.29 4.47 -2.49
CA THR A 75 -0.36 4.63 -3.82
C THR A 75 0.17 5.80 -4.64
N LYS A 76 0.63 6.87 -3.98
CA LYS A 76 1.17 8.03 -4.69
C LYS A 76 2.56 7.72 -5.26
N LYS A 77 3.34 6.90 -4.55
CA LYS A 77 4.69 6.52 -4.95
C LYS A 77 4.69 5.40 -5.99
N PHE A 78 3.80 4.43 -5.81
CA PHE A 78 3.60 3.29 -6.70
C PHE A 78 2.33 3.51 -7.53
N THR A 79 2.40 4.46 -8.46
CA THR A 79 1.34 4.75 -9.44
C THR A 79 1.76 4.29 -10.85
N GLY A 80 0.82 4.22 -11.79
CA GLY A 80 1.08 3.79 -13.17
C GLY A 80 1.39 2.30 -13.29
N ASP A 81 2.48 1.95 -13.98
CA ASP A 81 2.94 0.56 -14.17
C ASP A 81 3.22 -0.17 -12.84
N ALA A 82 3.65 0.56 -11.82
CA ALA A 82 3.91 0.01 -10.50
C ALA A 82 2.67 0.06 -9.57
N CYS A 83 1.45 0.24 -10.09
CA CYS A 83 0.25 0.39 -9.26
C CYS A 83 -0.01 -0.83 -8.36
N ILE A 84 0.22 -0.65 -7.05
CA ILE A 84 0.08 -1.72 -6.06
C ILE A 84 -1.20 -1.65 -5.22
N GLY A 85 -2.01 -0.61 -5.41
CA GLY A 85 -3.22 -0.36 -4.64
C GLY A 85 -4.32 -1.44 -4.79
N LYS A 86 -4.29 -2.22 -5.88
CA LYS A 86 -5.22 -3.34 -6.14
C LYS A 86 -4.57 -4.71 -6.04
N ARG A 87 -3.27 -4.78 -5.70
CA ARG A 87 -2.54 -6.05 -5.63
C ARG A 87 -2.84 -6.71 -4.28
N VAL A 88 -3.50 -7.86 -4.34
CA VAL A 88 -3.80 -8.72 -3.19
C VAL A 88 -2.83 -9.89 -3.14
N PHE A 89 -2.44 -10.29 -1.93
CA PHE A 89 -1.45 -11.33 -1.77
C PHE A 89 -2.06 -12.66 -2.19
N GLN A 90 -1.44 -13.28 -3.19
CA GLN A 90 -1.82 -14.59 -3.66
C GLN A 90 -0.66 -15.56 -3.38
N PRO A 91 -0.80 -16.45 -2.38
CA PRO A 91 0.25 -17.41 -2.11
C PRO A 91 0.40 -18.36 -3.30
N ILE A 92 1.64 -18.78 -3.53
CA ILE A 92 1.87 -19.88 -4.47
C ILE A 92 1.20 -21.15 -3.96
N PRO A 93 0.63 -21.97 -4.87
CA PRO A 93 0.18 -23.30 -4.52
C PRO A 93 1.37 -24.11 -3.98
N GLU A 94 1.13 -24.82 -2.88
CA GLU A 94 2.13 -25.69 -2.24
C GLU A 94 2.70 -26.68 -3.27
N GLY A 95 4.02 -26.77 -3.36
CA GLY A 95 4.72 -27.63 -4.32
C GLY A 95 5.22 -26.95 -5.59
N ARG A 96 4.87 -25.67 -5.86
CA ARG A 96 5.43 -24.92 -7.00
C ARG A 96 6.87 -24.44 -6.77
N MET A 97 7.24 -24.24 -5.51
CA MET A 97 8.55 -23.73 -5.13
C MET A 97 9.12 -24.54 -3.97
N PRO A 98 10.41 -24.94 -4.01
CA PRO A 98 11.01 -25.66 -2.90
C PRO A 98 11.02 -24.78 -1.64
N PRO A 99 10.79 -25.38 -0.45
CA PRO A 99 10.75 -24.65 0.81
C PRO A 99 12.06 -23.89 1.10
N GLN A 100 13.20 -24.41 0.61
CA GLN A 100 14.50 -23.74 0.69
C GLN A 100 14.53 -22.39 -0.06
N ALA A 101 13.90 -22.30 -1.23
CA ALA A 101 13.83 -21.05 -1.99
C ALA A 101 12.90 -20.04 -1.30
N LEU A 102 11.77 -20.50 -0.76
CA LEU A 102 10.90 -19.67 0.08
C LEU A 102 11.65 -19.13 1.30
N GLN A 103 12.41 -19.99 1.97
CA GLN A 103 13.23 -19.60 3.10
C GLN A 103 14.30 -18.58 2.72
N ALA A 104 15.01 -18.77 1.61
CA ALA A 104 16.01 -17.82 1.12
C ALA A 104 15.41 -16.44 0.78
N ILE A 105 14.22 -16.43 0.18
CA ILE A 105 13.48 -15.19 -0.11
C ILE A 105 13.10 -14.48 1.19
N GLN A 106 12.51 -15.21 2.15
CA GLN A 106 12.14 -14.67 3.46
C GLN A 106 13.35 -14.16 4.23
N SER A 107 14.46 -14.90 4.25
CA SER A 107 15.71 -14.48 4.90
C SER A 107 16.28 -13.20 4.28
N SER A 108 16.24 -13.08 2.96
CA SER A 108 16.69 -11.84 2.31
C SER A 108 15.79 -10.65 2.64
N LEU A 109 14.47 -10.88 2.70
CA LEU A 109 13.52 -9.84 3.05
C LEU A 109 13.63 -9.44 4.52
N ALA A 110 13.92 -10.40 5.40
CA ALA A 110 14.22 -10.17 6.80
C ALA A 110 15.53 -9.37 6.99
N ALA A 111 16.56 -9.63 6.19
CA ALA A 111 17.79 -8.84 6.20
C ALA A 111 17.54 -7.37 5.80
N LEU A 112 16.70 -7.15 4.77
CA LEU A 112 16.26 -5.81 4.43
C LEU A 112 15.43 -5.20 5.57
N GLU A 113 14.53 -5.98 6.17
CA GLU A 113 13.73 -5.56 7.34
C GLU A 113 14.56 -5.14 8.55
N GLU A 114 15.68 -5.80 8.79
CA GLU A 114 16.64 -5.39 9.81
C GLU A 114 17.38 -4.11 9.44
N HIS A 115 17.62 -3.89 8.14
CA HIS A 115 18.41 -2.77 7.65
C HIS A 115 17.64 -1.44 7.55
N TRP A 116 16.34 -1.46 7.23
CA TRP A 116 15.53 -0.24 7.15
C TRP A 116 14.79 0.12 8.45
N ARG A 117 14.77 -0.76 9.45
CA ARG A 117 14.13 -0.54 10.77
C ARG A 117 14.92 0.46 11.63
#